data_AF-A0A834JHE6-F1
#
_entry.id   AF-A0A834JHE6-F1
#
_cell.length_a   1.000
_cell.length_b   1.000
_cell.length_c   1.000
_cell.angle_alpha   90.00
_cell.angle_beta   90.00
_cell.angle_gamma   90.00
#
_symmetry.space_group_name_H-M   'P 1'
#
loop_
_entity.id
_entity.type
_entity.pdbx_description
1 polymer ?
#
loop_
_entity_poly.entity_id
_entity_poly.type
_entity_poly.pdbx_seq_one_letter_code
_entity_poly.pdbx_strand_id
1 'polypeptide(L)'
;MRLLIVLSMLLVMASTEAKYILAPLYEYRGPPAPLSKDGRVLETAEVLRARNAHMAAHVEALSRIREIERNDYSERMTRPTMSPIMSPMMSPMMTMKTSTRTRSIAPLSPDGRVIDTPEVAQAKAAHLATHARTTSRLAAAAASAATAQYRLDVYDGRRNLVYLAPVRVNYPTVSSVGYRGPPAPIGPDGRVIDTPEVARARAAHMKARAHALAMLSRHENNYY
;
A
#
# COMPACT_ATOMS: atom_id res chain seq x y z
N MET A 1 46.14 2.75 31.04
CA MET A 1 44.99 3.41 30.38
C MET A 1 44.28 2.49 29.38
N ARG A 2 44.94 1.95 28.33
CA ARG A 2 44.29 1.09 27.32
C ARG A 2 43.80 -0.28 27.84
N LEU A 3 44.55 -0.92 28.75
CA LEU A 3 44.17 -2.21 29.34
C LEU A 3 42.91 -2.14 30.22
N LEU A 4 42.66 -1.00 30.88
CA LEU A 4 41.45 -0.82 31.70
C LEU A 4 40.18 -0.72 30.86
N ILE A 5 40.28 -0.17 29.64
CA ILE A 5 39.14 -0.03 28.72
C ILE A 5 38.73 -1.42 28.18
N VAL A 6 39.71 -2.26 27.87
CA VAL A 6 39.45 -3.63 27.38
C VAL A 6 38.85 -4.48 28.49
N LEU A 7 39.37 -4.37 29.72
CA LEU A 7 38.82 -5.10 30.88
C LEU A 7 37.42 -4.61 31.25
N SER A 8 37.14 -3.30 31.17
CA SER A 8 35.80 -2.77 31.41
C SER A 8 34.80 -3.24 30.35
N MET A 9 35.23 -3.35 29.09
CA MET A 9 34.34 -3.81 28.02
C MET A 9 34.03 -5.31 28.14
N LEU A 10 35.01 -6.12 28.57
CA LEU A 10 34.81 -7.55 28.82
C LEU A 10 33.91 -7.80 30.04
N LEU A 11 34.04 -7.00 31.10
CA LEU A 11 33.19 -7.08 32.30
C LEU A 11 31.73 -6.69 31.99
N VAL A 12 31.52 -5.73 31.08
CA VAL A 12 30.18 -5.35 30.60
C VAL A 12 29.54 -6.46 29.74
N MET A 13 30.33 -7.21 28.98
CA MET A 13 29.82 -8.36 28.20
C MET A 13 29.53 -9.61 29.06
N ALA A 14 30.20 -9.77 30.20
CA ALA A 14 29.95 -10.88 31.12
C ALA A 14 28.70 -10.68 32.00
N SER A 15 28.23 -9.44 32.16
CA SER A 15 27.09 -9.11 33.05
C SER A 15 25.72 -9.15 32.36
N THR A 16 25.65 -9.35 31.04
CA THR A 16 24.37 -9.48 30.35
C THR A 16 23.97 -10.94 30.26
N GLU A 17 23.63 -11.54 31.40
CA GLU A 17 22.66 -12.64 31.40
C GLU A 17 21.31 -12.06 31.00
N ALA A 18 21.15 -11.76 29.71
CA ALA A 18 19.84 -11.64 29.11
C ALA A 18 19.24 -13.05 29.18
N LYS A 19 18.51 -13.33 30.26
CA LYS A 19 17.58 -14.44 30.34
C LYS A 19 16.55 -14.20 29.24
N TYR A 20 16.86 -14.71 28.05
CA TYR A 20 15.89 -14.90 27.00
C TYR A 20 14.85 -15.85 27.58
N ILE A 21 13.75 -15.28 28.08
CA ILE A 21 12.53 -16.04 28.31
C ILE A 21 12.07 -16.39 26.90
N LEU A 22 12.57 -17.52 26.42
CA LEU A 22 12.09 -18.21 25.24
C LEU A 22 10.63 -18.52 25.55
N ALA A 23 9.71 -17.67 25.07
CA ALA A 23 8.29 -18.00 25.11
C ALA A 23 8.16 -19.35 24.39
N PRO A 24 7.75 -20.42 25.08
CA PRO A 24 7.71 -21.74 24.46
C PRO A 24 6.78 -21.65 23.25
N LEU A 25 7.30 -22.00 22.07
CA LEU A 25 6.45 -22.32 20.93
C LEU A 25 5.41 -23.32 21.46
N TYR A 26 4.13 -22.95 21.34
CA TYR A 26 3.02 -23.81 21.74
C TYR A 26 2.97 -25.00 20.76
N GLU A 27 3.85 -25.98 20.97
CA GLU A 27 3.83 -27.25 20.27
C GLU A 27 2.61 -28.01 20.79
N TYR A 28 1.52 -27.97 20.03
CA TYR A 28 0.28 -28.64 20.37
C TYR A 28 0.51 -30.16 20.41
N ARG A 29 0.74 -30.70 21.62
CA ARG A 29 0.84 -32.14 21.92
C ARG A 29 -0.48 -32.71 22.45
N GLY A 30 -1.60 -32.12 22.05
CA GLY A 30 -2.94 -32.61 22.38
C GLY A 30 -3.38 -33.73 21.43
N PRO A 31 -4.46 -34.45 21.75
CA PRO A 31 -5.08 -35.37 20.81
C PRO A 31 -5.42 -34.63 19.50
N PRO A 32 -5.37 -35.32 18.35
CA PRO A 32 -5.70 -34.71 17.06
C PRO A 32 -7.12 -34.15 17.13
N ALA A 33 -7.33 -32.98 16.51
CA ALA A 33 -8.61 -32.29 16.56
C ALA A 33 -9.72 -33.22 15.99
N PRO A 34 -10.88 -33.31 16.67
CA PRO A 34 -11.94 -34.22 16.25
C PRO A 34 -12.41 -33.85 14.84
N LEU A 35 -12.56 -34.83 13.94
CA LEU A 35 -12.97 -34.61 12.56
C LEU A 35 -14.40 -35.10 12.31
N SER A 36 -15.12 -34.39 11.46
CA SER A 36 -16.42 -34.78 10.91
C SER A 36 -16.25 -35.95 9.94
N LYS A 37 -17.35 -36.61 9.58
CA LYS A 37 -17.37 -37.67 8.55
C LYS A 37 -16.85 -37.18 7.19
N ASP A 38 -16.94 -35.88 6.93
CA ASP A 38 -16.43 -35.23 5.73
C ASP A 38 -14.94 -34.82 5.83
N GLY A 39 -14.24 -35.20 6.91
CA GLY A 39 -12.82 -34.90 7.12
C GLY A 39 -12.51 -33.45 7.56
N ARG A 40 -13.52 -32.65 7.91
CA ARG A 40 -13.32 -31.30 8.46
C ARG A 40 -13.18 -31.32 9.98
N VAL A 41 -12.35 -30.46 10.55
CA VAL A 41 -12.25 -30.29 12.01
C VAL A 41 -13.60 -29.85 12.57
N LEU A 42 -14.14 -30.62 13.52
CA LEU A 42 -15.35 -30.29 14.25
C LEU A 42 -15.08 -29.10 15.16
N GLU A 43 -15.95 -28.11 15.09
CA GLU A 43 -15.92 -26.99 16.01
C GLU A 43 -16.45 -27.47 17.35
N THR A 44 -15.54 -27.67 18.31
CA THR A 44 -15.95 -27.97 19.68
C THR A 44 -16.75 -26.78 20.24
N ALA A 45 -17.62 -27.04 21.22
CA ALA A 45 -18.44 -26.01 21.85
C ALA A 45 -17.59 -24.85 22.41
N GLU A 46 -16.38 -25.14 22.87
CA GLU A 46 -15.39 -24.17 23.34
C GLU A 46 -14.90 -23.25 22.21
N VAL A 47 -14.51 -23.82 21.06
CA VAL A 47 -14.03 -23.06 19.89
C VAL A 47 -15.15 -22.19 19.32
N LEU A 48 -16.38 -22.70 19.32
CA LEU A 48 -17.55 -21.95 18.88
C LEU A 48 -17.84 -20.79 19.84
N ARG A 49 -17.79 -21.02 21.16
CA ARG A 49 -17.94 -19.97 22.18
C ARG A 49 -16.83 -18.91 22.06
N ALA A 50 -15.58 -19.32 21.91
CA ALA A 50 -14.45 -18.40 21.77
C ALA A 50 -14.58 -17.53 20.51
N ARG A 51 -15.01 -18.12 19.39
CA ARG A 51 -15.25 -17.37 18.16
C ARG A 51 -16.41 -16.41 18.28
N ASN A 52 -17.52 -16.84 18.90
CA ASN A 52 -18.66 -15.96 19.13
C ASN A 52 -18.27 -14.77 20.02
N ALA A 53 -17.48 -15.00 21.07
CA ALA A 53 -16.94 -13.95 21.91
C ALA A 53 -16.01 -13.01 21.12
N HIS A 54 -15.11 -13.56 20.30
CA HIS A 54 -14.21 -12.76 19.45
C HIS A 54 -15.00 -11.90 18.44
N MET A 55 -16.04 -12.45 17.82
CA MET A 55 -16.91 -11.71 16.92
C MET A 55 -17.70 -10.62 17.65
N ALA A 56 -18.20 -10.89 18.86
CA ALA A 56 -18.86 -9.88 19.67
C ALA A 56 -17.92 -8.73 20.03
N ALA A 57 -16.70 -9.03 20.48
CA ALA A 57 -15.67 -8.02 20.76
C ALA A 57 -15.28 -7.22 19.50
N HIS A 58 -15.19 -7.88 18.34
CA HIS A 58 -14.90 -7.21 17.08
C HIS A 58 -16.03 -6.24 16.67
N VAL A 59 -17.30 -6.63 16.85
CA VAL A 59 -18.44 -5.75 16.57
C VAL A 59 -18.44 -4.55 17.52
N GLU A 60 -18.11 -4.76 18.79
CA GLU A 60 -17.99 -3.69 19.78
C GLU A 60 -16.84 -2.71 19.43
N ALA A 61 -15.68 -3.23 19.01
CA ALA A 61 -14.57 -2.40 18.56
C ALA A 61 -14.97 -1.52 17.36
N LEU A 62 -15.70 -2.08 16.40
CA LEU A 62 -16.23 -1.32 15.28
C LEU A 62 -17.25 -0.25 15.71
N SER A 63 -18.11 -0.54 16.69
CA SER A 63 -19.05 0.48 17.20
C SER A 63 -18.31 1.60 17.92
N ARG A 64 -17.25 1.32 18.68
CA ARG A 64 -16.41 2.35 19.31
C ARG A 64 -15.73 3.25 18.27
N ILE A 65 -15.19 2.67 17.19
CA ILE A 65 -14.60 3.47 16.10
C ILE A 65 -15.64 4.40 15.49
N ARG A 66 -16.85 3.89 15.21
CA ARG A 66 -17.95 4.72 14.67
C ARG A 66 -18.39 5.82 15.65
N GLU A 67 -18.35 5.55 16.95
CA GLU A 67 -18.69 6.53 17.99
C GLU A 67 -17.62 7.63 18.11
N ILE A 68 -16.33 7.28 18.04
CA ILE A 68 -15.23 8.25 17.95
C ILE A 68 -15.41 9.14 16.72
N GLU A 69 -15.67 8.56 15.55
CA GLU A 69 -15.94 9.33 14.32
C GLU A 69 -17.13 10.30 14.48
N ARG A 70 -18.20 9.87 15.17
CA ARG A 70 -19.36 10.71 15.43
C ARG A 70 -19.05 11.85 16.41
N ASN A 71 -18.29 11.56 17.47
CA ASN A 71 -17.90 12.54 18.48
C ASN A 71 -16.92 13.58 17.91
N ASP A 72 -15.96 13.18 17.08
CA ASP A 72 -15.07 14.07 16.34
C ASP A 72 -15.85 15.07 15.46
N TYR A 73 -16.94 14.62 14.84
CA TYR A 73 -17.85 15.49 14.09
C TYR A 73 -18.58 16.50 14.99
N SER A 74 -19.00 16.09 16.18
CA SER A 74 -19.71 16.96 17.13
C SER A 74 -18.78 17.99 17.81
N GLU A 75 -17.54 17.62 18.15
CA GLU A 75 -16.54 18.55 18.69
C GLU A 75 -16.15 19.63 17.67
N ARG A 76 -16.10 19.27 16.37
CA ARG A 76 -15.91 20.26 15.28
C ARG A 76 -17.08 21.24 15.16
N MET A 77 -18.31 20.79 15.39
CA MET A 77 -19.52 21.62 15.30
C MET A 77 -19.75 22.52 16.53
N THR A 78 -19.17 22.19 17.68
CA THR A 78 -19.43 22.89 18.96
C THR A 78 -18.33 23.91 19.32
N ARG A 79 -17.29 24.08 18.50
CA ARG A 79 -16.39 25.23 18.63
C ARG A 79 -17.14 26.51 18.27
N PRO A 80 -17.28 27.51 19.17
CA PRO A 80 -17.97 28.74 18.86
C PRO A 80 -17.22 29.47 17.74
N THR A 81 -17.86 29.58 16.58
CA THR A 81 -17.36 30.33 15.43
C THR A 81 -17.56 31.82 15.68
N MET A 82 -16.53 32.65 15.47
CA MET A 82 -16.79 33.99 14.96
C MET A 82 -17.33 33.82 13.53
N SER A 83 -18.66 33.86 13.43
CA SER A 83 -19.59 34.26 12.34
C SER A 83 -19.27 34.01 10.84
N PRO A 84 -20.34 33.87 10.01
CA PRO A 84 -20.38 33.01 8.82
C PRO A 84 -20.29 33.78 7.50
N ILE A 85 -19.84 33.10 6.42
CA ILE A 85 -20.16 33.49 5.04
C ILE A 85 -20.97 32.37 4.41
N MET A 86 -22.23 32.72 4.19
CA MET A 86 -23.27 31.98 3.52
C MET A 86 -22.88 31.75 2.05
N SER A 87 -23.00 30.52 1.56
CA SER A 87 -23.07 30.23 0.12
C SER A 87 -24.02 29.06 -0.11
N PRO A 88 -25.17 29.25 -0.77
CA PRO A 88 -26.04 28.17 -1.15
C PRO A 88 -25.57 27.62 -2.50
N MET A 89 -24.72 26.58 -2.51
CA MET A 89 -24.51 25.79 -3.72
C MET A 89 -25.31 24.49 -3.61
N MET A 90 -26.61 24.60 -3.89
CA MET A 90 -27.43 23.48 -4.30
C MET A 90 -26.78 22.85 -5.54
N SER A 91 -26.05 21.76 -5.35
CA SER A 91 -25.82 20.79 -6.42
C SER A 91 -26.92 19.73 -6.33
N PRO A 92 -27.60 19.39 -7.43
CA PRO A 92 -28.56 18.30 -7.43
C PRO A 92 -27.80 17.02 -7.09
N MET A 93 -28.15 16.45 -5.95
CA MET A 93 -27.69 15.14 -5.49
C MET A 93 -27.99 14.12 -6.59
N MET A 94 -26.97 13.72 -7.35
CA MET A 94 -27.06 12.52 -8.16
C MET A 94 -27.41 11.38 -7.22
N THR A 95 -28.57 10.77 -7.45
CA THR A 95 -29.11 9.64 -6.72
C THR A 95 -28.12 8.48 -6.83
N MET A 96 -27.18 8.40 -5.88
CA MET A 96 -26.36 7.21 -5.74
C MET A 96 -27.30 6.08 -5.32
N LYS A 97 -27.53 5.17 -6.26
CA LYS A 97 -28.18 3.88 -6.03
C LYS A 97 -27.30 3.12 -5.05
N THR A 98 -27.51 3.33 -3.76
CA THR A 98 -26.89 2.55 -2.70
C THR A 98 -27.40 1.13 -2.86
N SER A 99 -26.63 0.32 -3.58
CA SER A 99 -26.79 -1.12 -3.62
C SER A 99 -26.42 -1.62 -2.23
N THR A 100 -27.43 -1.81 -1.39
CA THR A 100 -27.33 -2.55 -0.14
C THR A 100 -26.85 -3.96 -0.46
N ARG A 101 -25.53 -4.15 -0.43
CA ARG A 101 -24.88 -5.43 -0.67
C ARG A 101 -25.08 -6.29 0.58
N THR A 102 -26.24 -6.93 0.66
CA THR A 102 -26.47 -8.07 1.56
C THR A 102 -25.35 -9.07 1.31
N ARG A 103 -24.57 -9.38 2.36
CA ARG A 103 -23.48 -10.36 2.28
C ARG A 103 -24.07 -11.77 2.29
N SER A 104 -24.73 -12.16 1.20
CA SER A 104 -25.03 -13.57 0.95
C SER A 104 -23.73 -14.31 0.67
N ILE A 105 -23.59 -15.52 1.22
CA ILE A 105 -22.46 -16.41 0.92
C ILE A 105 -22.45 -16.65 -0.60
N ALA A 106 -21.30 -16.52 -1.25
CA ALA A 106 -21.20 -16.71 -2.69
C ALA A 106 -21.48 -18.19 -3.04
N PRO A 107 -22.27 -18.47 -4.09
CA PRO A 107 -22.60 -19.84 -4.47
C PRO A 107 -21.32 -20.61 -4.84
N LEU A 108 -21.15 -21.79 -4.25
CA LEU A 108 -20.00 -22.66 -4.44
C LEU A 108 -20.34 -23.79 -5.43
N SER A 109 -19.38 -24.14 -6.26
CA SER A 109 -19.38 -25.29 -7.16
C SER A 109 -19.27 -26.58 -6.35
N PRO A 110 -19.68 -27.75 -6.89
CA PRO A 110 -19.45 -29.05 -6.24
C PRO A 110 -17.97 -29.29 -5.86
N ASP A 111 -17.03 -28.68 -6.58
CA ASP A 111 -15.58 -28.71 -6.27
C ASP A 111 -15.13 -27.70 -5.20
N GLY A 112 -16.06 -27.00 -4.55
CA GLY A 112 -15.80 -26.00 -3.52
C GLY A 112 -15.27 -24.64 -4.03
N ARG A 113 -15.19 -24.43 -5.35
CA ARG A 113 -14.81 -23.15 -5.95
C ARG A 113 -16.01 -22.21 -6.06
N VAL A 114 -15.81 -20.91 -5.86
CA VAL A 114 -16.85 -19.91 -6.05
C VAL A 114 -17.29 -19.91 -7.52
N ILE A 115 -18.58 -20.15 -7.77
CA ILE A 115 -19.17 -20.02 -9.10
C ILE A 115 -19.25 -18.53 -9.39
N ASP A 116 -18.67 -18.10 -10.50
CA ASP A 116 -18.88 -16.73 -10.99
C ASP A 116 -20.37 -16.57 -11.28
N THR A 117 -21.04 -15.67 -10.56
CA THR A 117 -22.40 -15.27 -10.93
C THR A 117 -22.35 -14.65 -12.33
N PRO A 118 -23.45 -14.70 -13.12
CA PRO A 118 -23.44 -14.16 -14.49
C PRO A 118 -22.99 -12.69 -14.55
N GLU A 119 -23.24 -11.90 -13.51
CA GLU A 119 -22.76 -10.53 -13.38
C GLU A 119 -21.24 -10.44 -13.21
N VAL A 120 -20.65 -11.34 -12.42
CA VAL A 120 -19.19 -11.40 -12.22
C VAL A 120 -18.50 -11.88 -13.50
N ALA A 121 -19.09 -12.84 -14.22
CA ALA A 121 -18.60 -13.28 -15.51
C ALA A 121 -18.64 -12.14 -16.55
N GLN A 122 -19.73 -11.39 -16.62
CA GLN A 122 -19.85 -10.23 -17.52
C GLN A 122 -18.86 -9.12 -17.15
N ALA A 123 -18.70 -8.80 -15.87
CA ALA A 123 -17.74 -7.81 -15.39
C ALA A 123 -16.30 -8.22 -15.72
N LYS A 124 -15.96 -9.50 -15.55
CA LYS A 124 -14.64 -10.06 -15.88
C LYS A 124 -14.38 -9.99 -17.39
N ALA A 125 -15.37 -10.31 -18.22
CA ALA A 125 -15.28 -10.19 -19.67
C ALA A 125 -15.08 -8.72 -20.11
N ALA A 126 -15.83 -7.78 -19.53
CA ALA A 126 -15.68 -6.35 -19.82
C ALA A 126 -14.31 -5.81 -19.38
N HIS A 127 -13.80 -6.26 -18.23
CA HIS A 127 -12.47 -5.90 -17.75
C HIS A 127 -11.38 -6.42 -18.69
N LEU A 128 -11.46 -7.69 -19.10
CA LEU A 128 -10.51 -8.27 -20.06
C LEU A 128 -10.55 -7.58 -21.42
N ALA A 129 -11.74 -7.20 -21.91
CA ALA A 129 -11.87 -6.42 -23.13
C ALA A 129 -11.24 -5.02 -23.01
N THR A 130 -11.43 -4.36 -21.86
CA THR A 130 -10.77 -3.08 -21.58
C THR A 130 -9.26 -3.25 -21.53
N HIS A 131 -8.78 -4.29 -20.85
CA HIS A 131 -7.36 -4.61 -20.75
C HIS A 131 -6.73 -4.83 -22.14
N ALA A 132 -7.39 -5.61 -23.01
CA ALA A 132 -6.94 -5.83 -24.38
C ALA A 132 -6.93 -4.53 -25.23
N ARG A 133 -7.90 -3.64 -25.04
CA ARG A 133 -7.92 -2.33 -25.70
C ARG A 133 -6.82 -1.40 -25.20
N THR A 134 -6.52 -1.43 -23.91
CA THR A 134 -5.43 -0.62 -23.33
C THR A 134 -4.07 -1.11 -23.79
N THR A 135 -3.84 -2.43 -23.83
CA THR A 135 -2.56 -2.99 -24.29
C THR A 135 -2.33 -2.71 -25.77
N SER A 136 -3.36 -2.83 -26.62
CA SER A 136 -3.23 -2.51 -28.04
C SER A 136 -2.97 -1.01 -28.28
N ARG A 137 -3.62 -0.11 -27.54
CA ARG A 137 -3.33 1.33 -27.59
C ARG A 137 -1.92 1.66 -27.14
N LEU A 138 -1.44 1.02 -26.07
CA LEU A 138 -0.06 1.20 -25.60
C LEU A 138 0.96 0.70 -26.63
N ALA A 139 0.70 -0.45 -27.27
CA ALA A 139 1.56 -0.97 -28.33
C ALA A 139 1.58 -0.03 -29.55
N ALA A 140 0.42 0.50 -29.96
CA ALA A 140 0.33 1.47 -31.05
C ALA A 140 1.02 2.80 -30.71
N ALA A 141 0.85 3.30 -29.49
CA ALA A 141 1.55 4.50 -29.01
C ALA A 141 3.07 4.30 -28.99
N ALA A 142 3.55 3.15 -28.52
CA ALA A 142 4.97 2.80 -28.54
C ALA A 142 5.54 2.72 -29.97
N ALA A 143 4.79 2.14 -30.91
CA ALA A 143 5.18 2.10 -32.32
C ALA A 143 5.23 3.51 -32.97
N SER A 144 4.27 4.38 -32.63
CA SER A 144 4.25 5.77 -33.10
C SER A 144 5.38 6.61 -32.48
N ALA A 145 5.72 6.39 -31.22
CA ALA A 145 6.84 7.05 -30.54
C ALA A 145 8.19 6.62 -31.11
N ALA A 146 8.35 5.34 -31.47
CA ALA A 146 9.54 4.84 -32.16
C ALA A 146 9.75 5.48 -33.55
N THR A 147 8.68 5.99 -34.17
CA THR A 147 8.73 6.62 -35.50
C THR A 147 8.62 8.15 -35.44
N ALA A 148 8.64 8.74 -34.24
CA ALA A 148 8.50 10.18 -34.07
C ALA A 148 9.68 10.93 -34.74
N GLN A 149 9.40 11.58 -35.87
CA GLN A 149 10.32 12.50 -36.52
C GLN A 149 10.30 13.83 -35.77
N TYR A 150 11.36 14.10 -35.00
CA TYR A 150 11.58 15.42 -34.42
C TYR A 150 11.98 16.39 -35.52
N ARG A 151 11.14 17.40 -35.79
CA ARG A 151 11.53 18.55 -36.62
C ARG A 151 12.34 19.50 -35.74
N LEU A 152 13.67 19.44 -35.84
CA LEU A 152 14.53 20.47 -35.29
C LEU A 152 14.56 21.66 -36.24
N ASP A 153 13.85 22.73 -35.89
CA ASP A 153 13.98 24.02 -36.57
C ASP A 153 15.28 24.67 -36.09
N VAL A 154 16.34 24.53 -36.90
CA VAL A 154 17.65 25.16 -36.64
C VAL A 154 17.66 26.53 -37.30
N TYR A 155 17.79 27.57 -36.47
CA TYR A 155 17.93 28.95 -36.92
C TYR A 155 19.41 29.33 -36.98
N ASP A 156 19.84 29.99 -38.05
CA ASP A 156 21.15 30.64 -38.06
C ASP A 156 21.17 31.81 -37.06
N GLY A 157 22.35 32.32 -36.70
CA GLY A 157 22.49 33.47 -35.78
C GLY A 157 21.81 34.77 -36.25
N ARG A 158 21.14 34.76 -37.40
CA ARG A 158 20.32 35.85 -37.98
C ARG A 158 18.83 35.52 -38.01
N ARG A 159 18.40 34.41 -37.37
CA ARG A 159 17.01 33.92 -37.30
C ARG A 159 16.42 33.46 -38.64
N ASN A 160 17.23 33.08 -39.62
CA ASN A 160 16.74 32.41 -40.82
C ASN A 160 16.61 30.91 -40.58
N LEU A 161 15.49 30.32 -41.00
CA LEU A 161 15.19 28.89 -40.85
C LEU A 161 16.03 28.09 -41.87
N VAL A 162 16.98 27.29 -41.38
CA VAL A 162 17.79 26.41 -42.23
C VAL A 162 17.04 25.08 -42.38
N TYR A 163 16.60 24.75 -43.61
CA TYR A 163 16.01 23.44 -43.90
C TYR A 163 17.09 22.36 -43.87
N LEU A 164 17.25 21.66 -42.74
CA LEU A 164 17.98 20.39 -42.69
C LEU A 164 17.06 19.23 -43.08
N ALA A 165 17.58 18.29 -43.87
CA ALA A 165 16.90 17.05 -44.18
C ALA A 165 16.50 16.33 -42.87
N PRO A 166 15.27 15.78 -42.77
CA PRO A 166 14.78 15.18 -41.53
C PRO A 166 15.63 13.96 -41.17
N VAL A 167 16.44 14.09 -40.11
CA VAL A 167 17.22 12.99 -39.55
C VAL A 167 16.27 12.05 -38.82
N ARG A 168 16.17 10.80 -39.28
CA ARG A 168 15.47 9.75 -38.55
C ARG A 168 16.37 9.26 -37.42
N VAL A 169 16.07 9.70 -36.20
CA VAL A 169 16.74 9.19 -35.00
C VAL A 169 15.97 7.97 -34.52
N ASN A 170 16.49 6.78 -34.83
CA ASN A 170 15.94 5.53 -34.29
C ASN A 170 16.47 5.37 -32.86
N TYR A 171 15.65 5.68 -31.85
CA TYR A 171 15.97 5.32 -30.48
C TYR A 171 15.73 3.82 -30.32
N PRO A 172 16.73 3.02 -29.92
CA PRO A 172 16.45 1.66 -29.49
C PRO A 172 15.45 1.76 -28.33
N THR A 173 14.32 1.09 -28.47
CA THR A 173 13.31 0.96 -27.42
C THR A 173 14.03 0.53 -26.15
N VAL A 174 13.99 1.41 -25.13
CA VAL A 174 14.65 1.20 -23.85
C VAL A 174 14.13 -0.12 -23.29
N SER A 175 14.99 -1.15 -23.31
CA SER A 175 14.70 -2.42 -22.66
C SER A 175 14.34 -2.11 -21.21
N SER A 176 13.32 -2.77 -20.66
CA SER A 176 12.96 -2.59 -19.25
C SER A 176 14.24 -2.69 -18.43
N VAL A 177 14.60 -1.64 -17.70
CA VAL A 177 15.75 -1.62 -16.81
C VAL A 177 15.42 -2.53 -15.63
N GLY A 178 15.49 -3.84 -15.88
CA GLY A 178 15.35 -4.88 -14.88
C GLY A 178 16.67 -4.99 -14.16
N TYR A 179 16.63 -4.92 -12.83
CA TYR A 179 17.78 -5.18 -11.99
C TYR A 179 18.32 -6.59 -12.29
N ARG A 180 19.51 -6.67 -12.92
CA ARG A 180 20.25 -7.92 -13.19
C ARG A 180 21.35 -8.18 -12.14
N GLY A 181 21.15 -7.70 -10.92
CA GLY A 181 22.06 -7.97 -9.81
C GLY A 181 21.68 -9.23 -9.03
N PRO A 182 22.52 -9.65 -8.07
CA PRO A 182 22.18 -10.72 -7.15
C PRO A 182 20.90 -10.40 -6.36
N PRO A 183 20.11 -11.40 -5.97
CA PRO A 183 18.89 -11.17 -5.20
C PRO A 183 19.20 -10.38 -3.92
N ALA A 184 18.27 -9.48 -3.54
CA ALA A 184 18.46 -8.64 -2.37
C ALA A 184 18.57 -9.50 -1.09
N PRO A 185 19.47 -9.14 -0.15
CA PRO A 185 19.64 -9.90 1.09
C PRO A 185 18.37 -9.84 1.92
N ILE A 186 17.90 -11.00 2.37
CA ILE A 186 16.65 -11.14 3.14
C ILE A 186 17.00 -11.42 4.60
N GLY A 187 16.33 -10.71 5.51
CA GLY A 187 16.44 -10.86 6.94
C GLY A 187 15.68 -12.06 7.48
N PRO A 188 15.92 -12.44 8.75
CA PRO A 188 15.22 -13.54 9.40
C PRO A 188 13.70 -13.31 9.54
N ASP A 189 13.25 -12.07 9.38
CA ASP A 189 11.85 -11.62 9.33
C ASP A 189 11.25 -11.70 7.91
N GLY A 190 12.02 -12.18 6.91
CA GLY A 190 11.59 -12.28 5.52
C GLY A 190 11.58 -10.95 4.75
N ARG A 191 12.10 -9.87 5.34
CA ARG A 191 12.17 -8.54 4.70
C ARG A 191 13.54 -8.30 4.07
N VAL A 192 13.59 -7.44 3.05
CA VAL A 192 14.86 -7.02 2.46
C VAL A 192 15.65 -6.22 3.49
N ILE A 193 16.86 -6.67 3.80
CA ILE A 193 17.80 -5.93 4.64
C ILE A 193 18.35 -4.78 3.80
N ASP A 194 18.26 -3.56 4.34
CA ASP A 194 18.89 -2.42 3.68
C ASP A 194 20.40 -2.57 3.72
N THR A 195 21.03 -2.41 2.56
CA THR A 195 22.48 -2.21 2.53
C THR A 195 22.83 -0.92 3.28
N PRO A 196 24.04 -0.80 3.84
CA PRO A 196 24.43 0.40 4.60
C PRO A 196 24.29 1.69 3.77
N GLU A 197 24.44 1.61 2.44
CA GLU A 197 24.22 2.73 1.52
C GLU A 197 22.73 3.13 1.47
N VAL A 198 21.82 2.16 1.37
CA VAL A 198 20.37 2.39 1.35
C VAL A 198 19.89 2.95 2.69
N ALA A 199 20.43 2.44 3.80
CA ALA A 199 20.14 2.98 5.14
C ALA A 199 20.58 4.45 5.27
N ARG A 200 21.79 4.79 4.81
CA ARG A 200 22.29 6.18 4.79
C ARG A 200 21.44 7.08 3.89
N ALA A 201 21.09 6.61 2.69
CA ALA A 201 20.25 7.34 1.76
C ALA A 201 18.85 7.61 2.36
N ARG A 202 18.26 6.60 3.02
CA ARG A 202 16.96 6.76 3.70
C ARG A 202 17.06 7.74 4.86
N ALA A 203 18.10 7.68 5.68
CA ALA A 203 18.30 8.63 6.76
C ALA A 203 18.44 10.08 6.24
N ALA A 204 19.22 10.28 5.17
CA ALA A 204 19.35 11.58 4.52
C ALA A 204 18.02 12.07 3.95
N HIS A 205 17.25 11.17 3.32
CA HIS A 205 15.92 11.49 2.79
C HIS A 205 14.93 11.87 3.89
N MET A 206 14.93 11.14 5.02
CA MET A 206 14.08 11.48 6.18
C MET A 206 14.46 12.83 6.77
N LYS A 207 15.76 13.15 6.86
CA LYS A 207 16.24 14.46 7.30
C LYS A 207 15.77 15.58 6.36
N ALA A 208 15.90 15.39 5.05
CA ALA A 208 15.44 16.35 4.05
C ALA A 208 13.91 16.54 4.13
N ARG A 209 13.16 15.44 4.29
CA ARG A 209 11.70 15.47 4.45
C ARG A 209 11.28 16.23 5.72
N ALA A 210 11.95 15.99 6.85
CA ALA A 210 11.69 16.72 8.08
C ALA A 210 11.97 18.22 7.93
N HIS A 211 13.06 18.59 7.25
CA HIS A 211 13.37 19.98 6.93
C HIS A 211 12.30 20.63 6.05
N ALA A 212 11.81 19.93 5.02
CA ALA A 212 10.74 20.42 4.15
C ALA A 212 9.43 20.65 4.93
N LEU A 213 9.07 19.75 5.84
CA LEU A 213 7.90 19.91 6.71
C LEU A 213 8.05 21.10 7.67
N ALA A 214 9.24 21.32 8.22
CA ALA A 214 9.51 22.50 9.05
C ALA A 214 9.39 23.82 8.26
N MET A 215 9.81 23.84 7.00
CA MET A 215 9.65 24.99 6.12
C MET A 215 8.18 25.26 5.79
N LEU A 216 7.38 24.22 5.55
CA LEU A 216 5.93 24.36 5.34
C LEU A 216 5.24 24.93 6.58
N SER A 217 5.55 24.41 7.77
CA SER A 217 5.00 24.94 9.03
C SER A 217 5.40 26.40 9.28
N ARG A 218 6.64 26.80 8.96
CA ARG A 218 7.05 28.20 9.03
C ARG A 218 6.33 29.08 8.02
N HIS A 219 6.08 28.57 6.81
CA HIS A 219 5.34 29.29 5.79
C HIS A 219 3.90 29.54 6.25
N GLU A 220 3.20 28.55 6.82
CA GLU A 220 1.84 28.75 7.34
C GLU A 220 1.75 29.79 8.46
N ASN A 221 2.78 29.91 9.31
CA ASN A 221 2.83 30.89 10.40
C ASN A 221 3.13 32.33 9.94
N ASN A 222 3.60 32.54 8.71
CA ASN A 222 3.91 33.87 8.16
C ASN A 222 2.72 34.51 7.37
N TYR A 223 1.57 33.84 7.32
CA TYR A 223 0.34 34.33 6.65
C TYR A 223 -0.77 34.77 7.64
N TYR A 224 -0.42 35.00 8.90
CA TYR A 224 -1.25 35.68 9.92
C TYR A 224 -0.44 36.81 10.55
#